data_AF-F5LCF3-F1
#
_entry.id   AF-F5LCF3-F1
#
_cell.length_a   1.000
_cell.length_b   1.000
_cell.length_c   1.000
_cell.angle_alpha   90.00
_cell.angle_beta   90.00
_cell.angle_gamma   90.00
#
_symmetry.space_group_name_H-M   'P 1'
#
loop_
_entity.id
_entity.type
_entity.pdbx_description
1 polymer ?
#
loop_
_entity_poly.entity_id
_entity_poly.type
_entity_poly.pdbx_seq_one_letter_code
_entity_poly.pdbx_strand_id
1 'polypeptide(L)'
;MNVVYADPSGNVFDHPDYEALGRSADQIVELLEEELIPLPEGATLVSLPHTRAVGINTETGEMEVLPGDFAAVGALLPQGFTRLMLPGYVKTDKEEKFPLFGYTAVVWKDGAFYVAAEQCDDPEPWNPRNCDPDELEVGVEKLRARYPENRLYEHLSKCALEYECLTASNTFLNRWEGAVPVSFSCNAGCFGCISEQPDDSGFPAPQTRMNFKPQAKELAEVMLEHLKTPDSIISFGQGCEGEPSTQAKLIIEAMREVRSRTDMGYININTNAGLSDHIRGIVDAGLDLMRVSTISALDDHYNAYYKPRGYTLANVEKSLKYASSQGVITSINYLIFPGVTDREEEVEAMIEFVRRTGLRLIQMRNLNIDPESYLNLIPKAQGDILGMKQMLDIYREELPDVVIGSYTHIPAFFDRAQRA
;
A
#
# COMPACT_ATOMS: atom_id res chain seq x y z
N MET A 1 22.93 -3.05 -19.21
CA MET A 1 22.58 -3.36 -17.79
C MET A 1 22.25 -4.84 -17.71
N ASN A 2 22.84 -5.63 -16.82
CA ASN A 2 22.78 -7.10 -16.93
C ASN A 2 21.51 -7.68 -16.30
N VAL A 3 20.95 -8.72 -16.94
CA VAL A 3 19.84 -9.52 -16.38
C VAL A 3 20.28 -10.14 -15.05
N VAL A 4 19.39 -10.13 -14.06
CA VAL A 4 19.57 -10.84 -12.79
C VAL A 4 18.67 -12.08 -12.76
N TYR A 5 19.24 -13.21 -12.38
CA TYR A 5 18.53 -14.50 -12.29
C TYR A 5 18.93 -15.28 -11.03
N ALA A 6 18.10 -16.26 -10.67
CA ALA A 6 18.36 -17.15 -9.55
C ALA A 6 18.47 -18.61 -10.00
N ASP A 7 19.43 -19.33 -9.43
CA ASP A 7 19.53 -20.78 -9.59
C ASP A 7 18.50 -21.54 -8.74
N PRO A 8 18.33 -22.86 -8.92
CA PRO A 8 17.41 -23.66 -8.12
C PRO A 8 17.72 -23.70 -6.61
N SER A 9 18.92 -23.29 -6.20
CA SER A 9 19.32 -23.17 -4.79
C SER A 9 19.03 -21.77 -4.21
N GLY A 10 18.54 -20.84 -5.03
CA GLY A 10 18.25 -19.45 -4.65
C GLY A 10 19.47 -18.53 -4.68
N ASN A 11 20.60 -18.96 -5.23
CA ASN A 11 21.76 -18.07 -5.42
C ASN A 11 21.46 -17.11 -6.58
N VAL A 12 21.78 -15.83 -6.38
CA VAL A 12 21.51 -14.75 -7.35
C VAL A 12 22.76 -14.45 -8.16
N PHE A 13 22.62 -14.35 -9.48
CA PHE A 13 23.69 -14.06 -10.42
C PHE A 13 23.24 -13.01 -11.44
N ASP A 14 24.20 -12.31 -12.03
CA ASP A 14 23.98 -11.53 -13.25
C ASP A 14 24.43 -12.33 -14.49
N HIS A 15 23.89 -11.97 -15.66
CA HIS A 15 24.36 -12.50 -16.93
C HIS A 15 24.91 -11.38 -17.84
N PRO A 16 26.24 -11.24 -17.98
CA PRO A 16 26.85 -10.16 -18.76
C PRO A 16 26.46 -10.11 -20.23
N ASP A 17 26.19 -11.28 -20.82
CA ASP A 17 25.81 -11.36 -22.24
C ASP A 17 24.33 -11.04 -22.51
N TYR A 18 23.52 -10.77 -21.48
CA TYR A 18 22.10 -10.42 -21.62
C TYR A 18 21.76 -9.09 -20.95
N GLU A 19 21.16 -8.19 -21.71
CA GLU A 19 20.62 -6.94 -21.19
C GLU A 19 19.25 -7.15 -20.53
N ALA A 20 19.07 -6.57 -19.35
CA ALA A 20 17.88 -6.69 -18.54
C ALA A 20 16.66 -6.00 -19.16
N LEU A 21 15.51 -6.64 -19.00
CA LEU A 21 14.22 -6.13 -19.43
C LEU A 21 13.27 -6.00 -18.25
N GLY A 22 12.31 -5.09 -18.40
CA GLY A 22 11.18 -4.91 -17.50
C GLY A 22 9.89 -5.40 -18.14
N ARG A 23 8.81 -5.29 -17.38
CA ARG A 23 7.45 -5.50 -17.85
C ARG A 23 6.56 -4.32 -17.49
N SER A 24 5.82 -3.86 -18.49
CA SER A 24 4.67 -2.98 -18.33
C SER A 24 3.43 -3.77 -18.75
N ALA A 25 2.61 -4.16 -17.77
CA ALA A 25 1.54 -5.14 -17.94
C ALA A 25 2.00 -6.46 -18.61
N ASP A 26 1.47 -6.77 -19.78
CA ASP A 26 1.78 -7.96 -20.57
C ASP A 26 2.89 -7.74 -21.60
N GLN A 27 3.45 -6.52 -21.69
CA GLN A 27 4.54 -6.18 -22.59
C GLN A 27 5.89 -6.27 -21.88
N ILE A 28 6.85 -6.94 -22.52
CA ILE A 28 8.26 -6.90 -22.12
C ILE A 28 8.90 -5.72 -22.84
N VAL A 29 9.58 -4.87 -22.07
CA VAL A 29 10.08 -3.57 -22.52
C VAL A 29 11.50 -3.36 -22.01
N GLU A 30 12.27 -2.55 -22.74
CA GLU A 30 13.59 -2.10 -22.31
C GLU A 30 13.49 -1.23 -21.04
N LEU A 31 14.50 -1.30 -20.19
CA LEU A 31 14.62 -0.47 -19.00
C LEU A 31 15.44 0.77 -19.33
N LEU A 32 14.95 1.95 -18.93
CA LEU A 32 15.68 3.19 -19.10
C LEU A 32 16.53 3.51 -17.87
N GLU A 33 17.70 4.10 -18.09
CA GLU A 33 18.62 4.41 -17.00
C GLU A 33 18.03 5.42 -16.00
N GLU A 34 17.23 6.39 -16.47
CA GLU A 34 16.53 7.37 -15.63
C GLU A 34 15.37 6.78 -14.78
N GLU A 35 14.99 5.53 -15.01
CA GLU A 35 13.98 4.80 -14.24
C GLU A 35 14.60 3.93 -13.13
N LEU A 36 15.93 3.86 -13.07
CA LEU A 36 16.65 3.00 -12.14
C LEU A 36 17.22 3.79 -10.96
N ILE A 37 16.97 3.27 -9.76
CA ILE A 37 17.65 3.70 -8.53
C ILE A 37 18.48 2.55 -7.97
N PRO A 38 19.56 2.81 -7.20
CA PRO A 38 20.21 1.76 -6.44
C PRO A 38 19.20 1.01 -5.56
N LEU A 39 19.36 -0.30 -5.41
CA LEU A 39 18.48 -1.12 -4.58
C LEU A 39 18.36 -0.48 -3.18
N PRO A 40 17.17 -0.01 -2.77
CA PRO A 40 17.01 0.69 -1.51
C PRO A 40 17.36 -0.19 -0.31
N GLU A 41 17.88 0.43 0.75
CA GLU A 41 18.05 -0.27 2.03
C GLU A 41 16.68 -0.81 2.52
N GLY A 42 16.66 -2.05 3.01
CA GLY A 42 15.44 -2.73 3.44
C GLY A 42 14.63 -3.36 2.30
N ALA A 43 15.06 -3.23 1.04
CA ALA A 43 14.50 -4.03 -0.05
C ALA A 43 15.00 -5.48 0.01
N THR A 44 14.13 -6.41 -0.41
CA THR A 44 14.44 -7.85 -0.42
C THR A 44 14.42 -8.39 -1.84
N LEU A 45 15.52 -9.00 -2.28
CA LEU A 45 15.54 -9.76 -3.53
C LEU A 45 14.80 -11.08 -3.34
N VAL A 46 13.97 -11.41 -4.32
CA VAL A 46 13.15 -12.63 -4.32
C VAL A 46 13.31 -13.36 -5.65
N SER A 47 13.55 -14.67 -5.56
CA SER A 47 13.37 -15.56 -6.72
C SER A 47 11.88 -15.66 -7.04
N LEU A 48 11.54 -15.73 -8.32
CA LEU A 48 10.18 -15.88 -8.83
C LEU A 48 10.01 -17.31 -9.36
N PRO A 49 9.50 -18.26 -8.56
CA PRO A 49 9.36 -19.65 -8.98
C PRO A 49 8.48 -19.79 -10.23
N HIS A 50 8.66 -20.87 -10.98
CA HIS A 50 7.89 -21.13 -12.20
C HIS A 50 7.99 -20.01 -13.24
N THR A 51 9.14 -19.33 -13.29
CA THR A 51 9.46 -18.35 -14.33
C THR A 51 10.79 -18.64 -15.00
N ARG A 52 10.99 -17.98 -16.13
CA ARG A 52 12.29 -17.76 -16.74
C ARG A 52 12.51 -16.27 -16.93
N ALA A 53 13.71 -15.80 -16.60
CA ALA A 53 14.15 -14.45 -16.94
C ALA A 53 14.21 -14.27 -18.45
N VAL A 54 13.91 -13.06 -18.92
CA VAL A 54 14.02 -12.65 -20.32
C VAL A 54 15.00 -11.49 -20.41
N GLY A 55 15.84 -11.50 -21.44
CA GLY A 55 16.78 -10.41 -21.72
C GLY A 55 17.05 -10.26 -23.21
N ILE A 56 17.73 -9.19 -23.59
CA ILE A 56 18.24 -9.01 -24.95
C ILE A 56 19.64 -9.60 -25.00
N ASN A 57 19.87 -10.58 -25.87
CA ASN A 57 21.19 -11.14 -26.10
C ASN A 57 22.08 -10.07 -26.77
N THR A 58 23.18 -9.71 -26.12
CA THR A 58 24.06 -8.61 -26.55
C THR A 58 24.82 -8.89 -27.85
N GLU A 59 24.98 -10.16 -28.24
CA GLU A 59 25.60 -10.53 -29.51
C GLU A 59 24.63 -10.49 -30.69
N THR A 60 23.38 -10.96 -30.48
CA THR A 60 22.38 -11.09 -31.56
C THR A 60 21.43 -9.91 -31.66
N GLY A 61 21.23 -9.18 -30.55
CA GLY A 61 20.21 -8.15 -30.40
C GLY A 61 18.78 -8.71 -30.26
N GLU A 62 18.63 -10.02 -30.10
CA GLU A 62 17.31 -10.68 -30.01
C GLU A 62 16.85 -10.79 -28.54
N MET A 63 15.55 -10.57 -28.32
CA MET A 63 14.92 -10.85 -27.02
C MET A 63 14.75 -12.36 -26.85
N GLU A 64 15.41 -12.91 -25.83
CA GLU A 64 15.49 -14.34 -25.58
C GLU A 64 15.13 -14.67 -24.13
N VAL A 65 14.54 -15.85 -23.93
CA VAL A 65 14.44 -16.46 -22.61
C VAL A 65 15.82 -16.97 -22.22
N LEU A 66 16.30 -16.64 -21.02
CA LEU A 66 17.62 -17.06 -20.56
C LEU A 66 17.74 -18.59 -20.60
N PRO A 67 18.82 -19.14 -21.18
CA PRO A 67 19.00 -20.59 -21.28
C PRO A 67 19.27 -21.20 -19.90
N GLY A 68 18.66 -22.36 -19.62
CA GLY A 68 18.83 -23.10 -18.38
C GLY A 68 17.56 -23.14 -17.52
N ASP A 69 17.70 -23.68 -16.30
CA ASP A 69 16.62 -23.77 -15.31
C ASP A 69 16.79 -22.67 -14.26
N PHE A 70 16.73 -21.43 -14.72
CA PHE A 70 16.92 -20.24 -13.90
C PHE A 70 15.61 -19.48 -13.73
N ALA A 71 15.31 -19.10 -12.49
CA ALA A 71 14.16 -18.27 -12.16
C ALA A 71 14.49 -16.79 -12.39
N ALA A 72 13.49 -15.99 -12.75
CA ALA A 72 13.62 -14.55 -12.71
C ALA A 72 13.76 -14.06 -11.27
N VAL A 73 14.42 -12.91 -11.10
CA VAL A 73 14.56 -12.24 -9.81
C VAL A 73 13.78 -10.94 -9.82
N GLY A 74 13.03 -10.69 -8.76
CA GLY A 74 12.40 -9.41 -8.47
C GLY A 74 12.91 -8.83 -7.16
N ALA A 75 12.54 -7.59 -6.87
CA ALA A 75 12.70 -6.99 -5.56
C ALA A 75 11.36 -6.63 -4.93
N LEU A 76 11.30 -6.71 -3.61
CA LEU A 76 10.24 -6.17 -2.78
C LEU A 76 10.73 -4.85 -2.20
N LEU A 77 10.07 -3.75 -2.54
CA LEU A 77 10.47 -2.41 -2.10
C LEU A 77 9.90 -2.09 -0.72
N PRO A 78 10.65 -1.39 0.15
CA PRO A 78 10.06 -0.75 1.32
C PRO A 78 9.03 0.30 0.88
N GLN A 79 8.12 0.66 1.79
CA GLN A 79 7.25 1.82 1.57
C GLN A 79 8.10 3.09 1.37
N GLY A 80 7.56 4.09 0.69
CA GLY A 80 8.33 5.27 0.27
C GLY A 80 8.87 5.19 -1.16
N PHE A 81 8.87 3.99 -1.76
CA PHE A 81 9.30 3.77 -3.15
C PHE A 81 8.17 3.23 -4.02
N THR A 82 7.89 3.93 -5.11
CA THR A 82 6.91 3.54 -6.13
C THR A 82 7.62 2.71 -7.19
N ARG A 83 7.14 1.48 -7.44
CA ARG A 83 7.67 0.66 -8.54
C ARG A 83 7.28 1.27 -9.87
N LEU A 84 8.21 1.27 -10.82
CA LEU A 84 8.00 1.75 -12.19
C LEU A 84 7.77 0.59 -13.17
N MET A 85 8.37 -0.56 -12.93
CA MET A 85 8.25 -1.75 -13.79
C MET A 85 8.11 -3.04 -12.98
N LEU A 86 7.47 -4.03 -13.58
CA LEU A 86 7.48 -5.43 -13.13
C LEU A 86 8.75 -6.15 -13.64
N PRO A 87 9.18 -7.25 -13.02
CA PRO A 87 10.34 -8.02 -13.52
C PRO A 87 10.12 -8.61 -14.92
N GLY A 88 11.15 -8.60 -15.76
CA GLY A 88 11.14 -9.19 -17.11
C GLY A 88 11.19 -10.72 -17.09
N TYR A 89 10.02 -11.36 -17.08
CA TYR A 89 9.92 -12.82 -17.04
C TYR A 89 8.80 -13.39 -17.92
N VAL A 90 8.91 -14.68 -18.21
CA VAL A 90 7.81 -15.53 -18.72
C VAL A 90 7.50 -16.64 -17.72
N LYS A 91 6.22 -16.92 -17.47
CA LYS A 91 5.83 -18.07 -16.64
C LYS A 91 6.06 -19.38 -17.39
N THR A 92 6.66 -20.36 -16.71
CA THR A 92 6.75 -21.75 -17.17
C THR A 92 5.47 -22.53 -16.87
N ASP A 93 4.75 -22.14 -15.83
CA ASP A 93 3.41 -22.62 -15.50
C ASP A 93 2.49 -21.43 -15.26
N LYS A 94 1.43 -21.31 -16.06
CA LYS A 94 0.49 -20.17 -15.99
C LYS A 94 -0.55 -20.33 -14.87
N GLU A 95 -0.73 -21.54 -14.34
CA GLU A 95 -1.69 -21.81 -13.28
C GLU A 95 -1.12 -21.47 -11.90
N GLU A 96 0.20 -21.51 -11.75
CA GLU A 96 0.90 -21.13 -10.52
C GLU A 96 0.78 -19.63 -10.26
N LYS A 97 0.38 -19.26 -9.04
CA LYS A 97 0.17 -17.87 -8.63
C LYS A 97 1.22 -17.43 -7.64
N PHE A 98 1.68 -16.20 -7.78
CA PHE A 98 2.55 -15.61 -6.78
C PHE A 98 1.81 -15.22 -5.50
N PRO A 99 2.50 -15.28 -4.34
CA PRO A 99 2.02 -14.65 -3.12
C PRO A 99 1.76 -13.15 -3.31
N LEU A 100 0.99 -12.55 -2.39
CA LEU A 100 0.64 -11.14 -2.41
C LEU A 100 1.85 -10.25 -2.03
N PHE A 101 2.75 -10.04 -3.00
CA PHE A 101 3.86 -9.09 -2.92
C PHE A 101 3.94 -8.18 -4.15
N GLY A 102 4.61 -7.04 -3.99
CA GLY A 102 4.78 -6.01 -5.01
C GLY A 102 6.12 -6.15 -5.70
N TYR A 103 6.21 -7.05 -6.67
CA TYR A 103 7.45 -7.34 -7.39
C TYR A 103 7.86 -6.18 -8.30
N THR A 104 9.14 -5.79 -8.28
CA THR A 104 9.74 -4.83 -9.21
C THR A 104 10.96 -5.40 -9.93
N ALA A 105 11.22 -4.89 -11.14
CA ALA A 105 12.39 -5.27 -11.93
C ALA A 105 13.70 -4.95 -11.21
N VAL A 106 14.67 -5.86 -11.36
CA VAL A 106 16.01 -5.76 -10.79
C VAL A 106 17.03 -5.91 -11.91
N VAL A 107 18.07 -5.09 -11.88
CA VAL A 107 19.21 -5.20 -12.79
C VAL A 107 20.52 -5.16 -12.03
N TRP A 108 21.56 -5.76 -12.61
CA TRP A 108 22.92 -5.57 -12.15
C TRP A 108 23.63 -4.54 -13.04
N LYS A 109 24.14 -3.48 -12.42
CA LYS A 109 24.77 -2.36 -13.12
C LYS A 109 25.89 -1.79 -12.24
N ASP A 110 27.05 -1.53 -12.84
CA ASP A 110 28.18 -0.87 -12.18
C ASP A 110 28.61 -1.51 -10.84
N GLY A 111 28.50 -2.83 -10.74
CA GLY A 111 28.90 -3.59 -9.55
C GLY A 111 27.89 -3.57 -8.40
N ALA A 112 26.65 -3.15 -8.64
CA ALA A 112 25.58 -3.13 -7.64
C ALA A 112 24.20 -3.49 -8.25
N PHE A 113 23.25 -3.80 -7.37
CA PHE A 113 21.85 -3.98 -7.76
C PHE A 113 21.14 -2.63 -7.90
N TYR A 114 20.33 -2.52 -8.95
CA TYR A 114 19.44 -1.41 -9.20
C TYR A 114 18.01 -1.93 -9.43
N VAL A 115 17.02 -1.09 -9.18
CA VAL A 115 15.60 -1.42 -9.33
C VAL A 115 14.86 -0.33 -10.09
N ALA A 116 13.81 -0.72 -10.82
CA ALA A 116 12.94 0.20 -11.53
C ALA A 116 11.93 0.84 -10.56
N ALA A 117 12.34 1.93 -9.91
CA ALA A 117 11.57 2.56 -8.86
C ALA A 117 11.87 4.07 -8.74
N GLU A 118 10.94 4.80 -8.15
CA GLU A 118 11.12 6.20 -7.76
C GLU A 118 10.81 6.37 -6.27
N GLN A 119 11.67 7.09 -5.54
CA GLN A 119 11.38 7.45 -4.15
C GLN A 119 10.35 8.58 -4.12
N CYS A 120 9.15 8.29 -3.62
CA CYS A 120 8.06 9.27 -3.53
C CYS A 120 7.85 9.82 -2.12
N ASP A 121 8.47 9.25 -1.09
CA ASP A 121 8.37 9.75 0.28
C ASP A 121 9.63 9.40 1.09
N ASP A 122 9.80 10.00 2.26
CA ASP A 122 10.89 9.66 3.18
C ASP A 122 10.57 8.33 3.91
N PRO A 123 11.30 7.23 3.65
CA PRO A 123 11.02 5.94 4.26
C PRO A 123 11.46 5.87 5.73
N GLU A 124 12.27 6.81 6.21
CA GLU A 124 12.97 6.68 7.49
C GLU A 124 12.03 6.52 8.70
N PRO A 125 10.90 7.24 8.84
CA PRO A 125 9.95 7.02 9.94
C PRO A 125 9.34 5.60 9.96
N TRP A 126 9.41 4.87 8.85
CA TRP A 126 8.91 3.51 8.71
C TRP A 126 10.02 2.50 8.44
N ASN A 127 11.27 2.87 8.71
CA ASN A 127 12.40 1.96 8.66
C ASN A 127 12.31 0.99 9.86
N PRO A 128 12.24 -0.34 9.65
CA PRO A 128 12.19 -1.32 10.75
C PRO A 128 13.36 -1.21 11.73
N ARG A 129 14.51 -0.70 11.29
CA ARG A 129 15.68 -0.46 12.16
C ARG A 129 15.42 0.55 13.27
N ASN A 130 14.41 1.41 13.11
CA ASN A 130 13.99 2.33 14.15
C ASN A 130 13.12 1.65 15.22
N CYS A 131 12.72 0.40 15.04
CA CYS A 131 11.93 -0.37 15.99
C CYS A 131 12.82 -1.38 16.72
N ASP A 132 13.39 -0.99 17.86
CA ASP A 132 14.16 -1.91 18.70
C ASP A 132 13.24 -3.01 19.26
N PRO A 133 13.51 -4.30 18.96
CA PRO A 133 12.68 -5.41 19.45
C PRO A 133 12.60 -5.50 20.97
N ASP A 134 13.70 -5.22 21.69
CA ASP A 134 13.74 -5.31 23.15
C ASP A 134 12.89 -4.19 23.78
N GLU A 135 12.95 -2.97 23.23
CA GLU A 135 12.09 -1.87 23.66
C GLU A 135 10.62 -2.15 23.35
N LEU A 136 10.33 -2.75 22.19
CA LEU A 136 8.98 -3.11 21.78
C LEU A 136 8.37 -4.16 22.71
N GLU A 137 9.11 -5.23 23.04
CA GLU A 137 8.65 -6.27 23.97
C GLU A 137 8.30 -5.68 25.34
N VAL A 138 9.14 -4.80 25.88
CA VAL A 138 8.86 -4.09 27.14
C VAL A 138 7.61 -3.22 27.03
N GLY A 139 7.42 -2.51 25.91
CA GLY A 139 6.22 -1.72 25.64
C GLY A 139 4.95 -2.57 25.60
N VAL A 140 5.02 -3.73 24.94
CA VAL A 140 3.92 -4.71 24.87
C VAL A 140 3.54 -5.24 26.24
N GLU A 141 4.51 -5.70 27.03
CA GLU A 141 4.27 -6.22 28.39
C GLU A 141 3.64 -5.16 29.29
N LYS A 142 4.17 -3.93 29.25
CA LYS A 142 3.69 -2.80 30.05
C LYS A 142 2.23 -2.46 29.76
N LEU A 143 1.83 -2.35 28.49
CA LEU A 143 0.46 -1.99 28.14
C LEU A 143 -0.54 -3.13 28.38
N ARG A 144 -0.15 -4.39 28.11
CA ARG A 144 -0.98 -5.56 28.45
C ARG A 144 -1.20 -5.69 29.96
N ALA A 145 -0.17 -5.45 30.78
CA ALA A 145 -0.30 -5.47 32.23
C ALA A 145 -1.16 -4.30 32.78
N ARG A 146 -1.09 -3.12 32.14
CA ARG A 146 -1.90 -1.96 32.52
C ARG A 146 -3.38 -2.12 32.15
N TYR A 147 -3.66 -2.76 31.02
CA TYR A 147 -5.02 -2.93 30.48
C TYR A 147 -5.35 -4.41 30.26
N PRO A 148 -5.40 -5.25 31.33
CA PRO A 148 -5.54 -6.70 31.19
C PRO A 148 -6.86 -7.15 30.56
N GLU A 149 -7.90 -6.31 30.64
CA GLU A 149 -9.23 -6.58 30.08
C GLU A 149 -9.41 -6.04 28.65
N ASN A 150 -8.41 -5.33 28.10
CA ASN A 150 -8.50 -4.72 26.78
C ASN A 150 -7.93 -5.65 25.71
N ARG A 151 -8.82 -6.27 24.95
CA ARG A 151 -8.50 -7.31 23.97
C ARG A 151 -7.77 -6.76 22.75
N LEU A 152 -7.82 -5.44 22.51
CA LEU A 152 -7.06 -4.82 21.43
C LEU A 152 -5.56 -4.89 21.68
N TYR A 153 -5.08 -4.75 22.92
CA TYR A 153 -3.65 -4.88 23.20
C TYR A 153 -3.15 -6.31 22.98
N GLU A 154 -3.96 -7.33 23.25
CA GLU A 154 -3.63 -8.72 22.91
C GLU A 154 -3.60 -8.96 21.39
N HIS A 155 -4.54 -8.37 20.65
CA HIS A 155 -4.53 -8.47 19.20
C HIS A 155 -3.34 -7.72 18.58
N LEU A 156 -3.10 -6.48 19.01
CA LEU A 156 -2.01 -5.64 18.55
C LEU A 156 -0.64 -6.21 18.92
N SER A 157 -0.49 -6.92 20.05
CA SER A 157 0.79 -7.54 20.40
C SER A 157 1.19 -8.61 19.39
N LYS A 158 0.23 -9.38 18.87
CA LYS A 158 0.49 -10.33 17.79
C LYS A 158 0.86 -9.61 16.50
N CYS A 159 0.13 -8.54 16.15
CA CYS A 159 0.49 -7.74 14.99
C CYS A 159 1.90 -7.14 15.09
N ALA A 160 2.30 -6.66 16.27
CA ALA A 160 3.60 -6.05 16.48
C ALA A 160 4.74 -7.08 16.51
N LEU A 161 4.57 -8.19 17.26
CA LEU A 161 5.64 -9.16 17.51
C LEU A 161 5.71 -10.33 16.51
N GLU A 162 4.58 -10.75 15.93
CA GLU A 162 4.54 -11.89 15.00
C GLU A 162 4.48 -11.43 13.53
N TYR A 163 3.71 -10.38 13.23
CA TYR A 163 3.60 -9.83 11.87
C TYR A 163 4.54 -8.65 11.62
N GLU A 164 5.32 -8.24 12.62
CA GLU A 164 6.26 -7.12 12.54
C GLU A 164 5.61 -5.82 12.01
N CYS A 165 4.32 -5.63 12.33
CA CYS A 165 3.58 -4.47 11.88
C CYS A 165 4.08 -3.22 12.61
N LEU A 166 4.76 -2.34 11.87
CA LEU A 166 5.29 -1.09 12.42
C LEU A 166 4.18 -0.19 12.99
N THR A 167 2.99 -0.14 12.38
CA THR A 167 1.87 0.66 12.88
C THR A 167 1.37 0.14 14.23
N ALA A 168 1.35 -1.19 14.43
CA ALA A 168 1.03 -1.80 15.72
C ALA A 168 2.15 -1.57 16.74
N SER A 169 3.40 -1.69 16.32
CA SER A 169 4.58 -1.44 17.15
C SER A 169 4.60 0.00 17.67
N ASN A 170 4.29 0.96 16.80
CA ASN A 170 4.17 2.37 17.13
C ASN A 170 3.10 2.67 18.20
N THR A 171 2.03 1.86 18.30
CA THR A 171 1.06 1.96 19.39
C THR A 171 1.69 1.67 20.75
N PHE A 172 2.58 0.66 20.83
CA PHE A 172 3.28 0.30 22.07
C PHE A 172 4.44 1.23 22.39
N LEU A 173 5.06 1.81 21.36
CA LEU A 173 6.17 2.77 21.49
C LEU A 173 5.71 4.24 21.62
N ASN A 174 4.40 4.50 21.47
CA ASN A 174 3.77 5.83 21.53
C ASN A 174 4.42 6.88 20.61
N ARG A 175 4.68 6.51 19.35
CA ARG A 175 5.29 7.40 18.35
C ARG A 175 4.56 7.36 17.02
N TRP A 176 4.68 8.43 16.23
CA TRP A 176 4.19 8.50 14.85
C TRP A 176 2.72 8.05 14.68
N GLU A 177 2.43 7.28 13.63
CA GLU A 177 1.13 6.67 13.38
C GLU A 177 1.01 5.31 14.11
N GLY A 178 0.07 5.22 15.05
CA GLY A 178 -0.31 4.01 15.77
C GLY A 178 -1.61 3.39 15.24
N ALA A 179 -1.79 2.09 15.48
CA ALA A 179 -2.95 1.32 15.07
C ALA A 179 -4.02 1.22 16.18
N VAL A 180 -5.30 1.35 15.79
CA VAL A 180 -6.47 1.02 16.62
C VAL A 180 -7.53 0.29 15.78
N PRO A 181 -7.41 -1.04 15.60
CA PRO A 181 -8.35 -1.79 14.78
C PRO A 181 -9.73 -1.90 15.45
N VAL A 182 -10.78 -1.93 14.63
CA VAL A 182 -12.17 -1.86 15.08
C VAL A 182 -13.11 -2.86 14.42
N SER A 183 -12.82 -3.32 13.19
CA SER A 183 -13.75 -4.10 12.38
C SER A 183 -13.36 -5.55 12.11
N PHE A 184 -14.23 -6.48 12.47
CA PHE A 184 -14.13 -7.88 12.07
C PHE A 184 -14.85 -8.19 10.74
N SER A 185 -15.53 -7.21 10.15
CA SER A 185 -16.37 -7.41 8.95
C SER A 185 -16.03 -6.43 7.83
N CYS A 186 -16.30 -6.82 6.58
CA CYS A 186 -16.03 -6.01 5.41
C CYS A 186 -17.24 -6.00 4.46
N ASN A 187 -17.46 -4.87 3.78
CA ASN A 187 -18.46 -4.69 2.73
C ASN A 187 -17.84 -4.76 1.32
N ALA A 188 -16.61 -5.23 1.18
CA ALA A 188 -15.93 -5.45 -0.10
C ALA A 188 -15.44 -6.90 -0.18
N GLY A 189 -15.32 -7.43 -1.39
CA GLY A 189 -14.78 -8.76 -1.67
C GLY A 189 -13.50 -8.68 -2.49
N CYS A 190 -12.53 -7.89 -2.03
CA CYS A 190 -11.33 -7.58 -2.81
C CYS A 190 -10.62 -8.85 -3.27
N PHE A 191 -10.25 -8.92 -4.55
CA PHE A 191 -9.54 -10.08 -5.10
C PHE A 191 -8.23 -10.37 -4.34
N GLY A 192 -7.44 -9.33 -4.07
CA GLY A 192 -6.20 -9.42 -3.27
C GLY A 192 -6.39 -8.98 -1.82
N CYS A 193 -7.49 -9.33 -1.15
CA CYS A 193 -7.68 -8.93 0.25
C CYS A 193 -6.57 -9.50 1.15
N ILE A 194 -5.95 -8.62 1.93
CA ILE A 194 -4.77 -8.96 2.74
C ILE A 194 -5.10 -9.61 4.09
N SER A 195 -6.38 -9.59 4.50
CA SER A 195 -6.83 -10.09 5.80
C SER A 195 -7.70 -11.35 5.69
N GLU A 196 -8.19 -11.66 4.49
CA GLU A 196 -9.17 -12.73 4.24
C GLU A 196 -9.08 -13.15 2.78
N GLN A 197 -8.94 -14.45 2.52
CA GLN A 197 -8.96 -15.02 1.18
C GLN A 197 -9.92 -16.21 1.15
N PRO A 198 -10.69 -16.40 0.07
CA PRO A 198 -11.42 -17.66 -0.15
C PRO A 198 -10.47 -18.86 -0.18
N ASP A 199 -10.94 -20.02 0.26
CA ASP A 199 -10.14 -21.25 0.31
C ASP A 199 -9.61 -21.67 -1.08
N ASP A 200 -10.32 -21.31 -2.15
CA ASP A 200 -10.00 -21.62 -3.55
C ASP A 200 -9.24 -20.49 -4.30
N SER A 201 -8.79 -19.45 -3.59
CA SER A 201 -8.04 -18.32 -4.17
C SER A 201 -6.70 -18.72 -4.81
N GLY A 202 -6.06 -19.77 -4.30
CA GLY A 202 -4.73 -20.23 -4.72
C GLY A 202 -3.57 -19.48 -4.04
N PHE A 203 -3.83 -18.58 -3.09
CA PHE A 203 -2.82 -17.91 -2.27
C PHE A 203 -3.40 -17.47 -0.92
N PRO A 204 -2.63 -17.50 0.18
CA PRO A 204 -3.14 -17.12 1.49
C PRO A 204 -3.24 -15.60 1.66
N ALA A 205 -4.07 -15.17 2.63
CA ALA A 205 -4.00 -13.82 3.16
C ALA A 205 -2.70 -13.67 3.99
N PRO A 206 -1.92 -12.58 3.83
CA PRO A 206 -0.69 -12.36 4.60
C PRO A 206 -0.94 -12.04 6.07
N GLN A 207 -2.14 -11.59 6.44
CA GLN A 207 -2.50 -11.28 7.83
C GLN A 207 -3.85 -11.89 8.20
N THR A 208 -4.05 -12.17 9.49
CA THR A 208 -5.32 -12.71 9.98
C THR A 208 -6.26 -11.59 10.40
N ARG A 209 -7.49 -11.58 9.85
CA ARG A 209 -8.51 -10.64 10.30
C ARG A 209 -8.90 -10.87 11.77
N MET A 210 -9.03 -9.78 12.53
CA MET A 210 -9.61 -9.82 13.87
C MET A 210 -11.00 -10.48 13.85
N ASN A 211 -11.29 -11.28 14.87
CA ASN A 211 -12.50 -12.11 14.93
C ASN A 211 -13.46 -11.70 16.06
N PHE A 212 -13.27 -10.51 16.65
CA PHE A 212 -14.09 -10.00 17.74
C PHE A 212 -14.51 -8.57 17.47
N LYS A 213 -15.57 -8.14 18.15
CA LYS A 213 -15.99 -6.74 18.18
C LYS A 213 -15.44 -6.07 19.44
N PRO A 214 -14.59 -5.02 19.33
CA PRO A 214 -14.14 -4.28 20.49
C PRO A 214 -15.26 -3.43 21.09
N GLN A 215 -15.03 -2.94 22.31
CA GLN A 215 -15.88 -1.97 22.98
C GLN A 215 -15.35 -0.55 22.76
N ALA A 216 -16.22 0.46 22.80
CA ALA A 216 -15.80 1.86 22.69
C ALA A 216 -14.75 2.25 23.76
N LYS A 217 -14.86 1.66 24.96
CA LYS A 217 -13.87 1.82 26.03
C LYS A 217 -12.49 1.28 25.64
N GLU A 218 -12.43 0.10 25.03
CA GLU A 218 -11.17 -0.53 24.60
C GLU A 218 -10.46 0.35 23.56
N LEU A 219 -11.23 0.89 22.59
CA LEU A 219 -10.72 1.82 21.58
C LEU A 219 -10.21 3.11 22.21
N ALA A 220 -11.00 3.73 23.09
CA ALA A 220 -10.63 4.99 23.75
C ALA A 220 -9.38 4.85 24.62
N GLU A 221 -9.19 3.72 25.31
CA GLU A 221 -7.97 3.45 26.10
C GLU A 221 -6.72 3.40 25.22
N VAL A 222 -6.77 2.71 24.08
CA VAL A 222 -5.65 2.66 23.11
C VAL A 222 -5.36 4.05 22.56
N MET A 223 -6.40 4.78 22.13
CA MET A 223 -6.26 6.12 21.57
C MET A 223 -5.66 7.11 22.58
N LEU A 224 -6.14 7.11 23.84
CA LEU A 224 -5.62 7.99 24.88
C LEU A 224 -4.19 7.64 25.31
N GLU A 225 -3.78 6.38 25.23
CA GLU A 225 -2.41 5.98 25.50
C GLU A 225 -1.46 6.45 24.39
N HIS A 226 -1.90 6.45 23.13
CA HIS A 226 -1.07 6.86 21.99
C HIS A 226 -1.00 8.37 21.75
N LEU A 227 -2.12 9.08 21.90
CA LEU A 227 -2.23 10.52 21.62
C LEU A 227 -1.58 11.37 22.73
N LYS A 228 -0.25 11.32 22.81
CA LYS A 228 0.56 12.02 23.83
C LYS A 228 1.30 13.25 23.32
N THR A 229 1.49 13.35 22.00
CA THR A 229 2.24 14.44 21.38
C THR A 229 1.41 15.12 20.27
N PRO A 230 1.71 16.39 19.93
CA PRO A 230 0.98 17.09 18.87
C PRO A 230 1.06 16.40 17.50
N ASP A 231 2.14 15.64 17.27
CA ASP A 231 2.39 14.96 16.00
C ASP A 231 1.92 13.48 16.01
N SER A 232 1.38 12.99 17.12
CA SER A 232 0.85 11.62 17.22
C SER A 232 -0.37 11.44 16.31
N ILE A 233 -0.38 10.38 15.51
CA ILE A 233 -1.53 9.98 14.71
C ILE A 233 -2.02 8.62 15.23
N ILE A 234 -3.33 8.44 15.44
CA ILE A 234 -3.92 7.12 15.70
C ILE A 234 -4.92 6.77 14.60
N SER A 235 -4.79 5.57 14.04
CA SER A 235 -5.51 5.16 12.82
C SER A 235 -6.41 3.95 13.03
N PHE A 236 -7.69 4.12 12.69
CA PHE A 236 -8.56 2.99 12.34
C PHE A 236 -8.23 2.50 10.93
N GLY A 237 -8.56 1.24 10.61
CA GLY A 237 -8.34 0.64 9.30
C GLY A 237 -6.94 0.05 9.11
N GLN A 238 -6.70 -1.13 9.66
CA GLN A 238 -5.42 -1.85 9.61
C GLN A 238 -5.49 -3.08 8.70
N GLY A 239 -4.33 -3.62 8.31
CA GLY A 239 -4.27 -4.84 7.47
C GLY A 239 -4.88 -6.08 8.14
N CYS A 240 -5.01 -6.06 9.47
CA CYS A 240 -5.60 -7.11 10.28
C CYS A 240 -7.12 -6.94 10.54
N GLU A 241 -7.80 -6.02 9.86
CA GLU A 241 -9.24 -5.79 10.06
C GLU A 241 -10.02 -5.67 8.73
N GLY A 242 -11.35 -5.69 8.82
CA GLY A 242 -12.23 -5.39 7.69
C GLY A 242 -12.45 -3.89 7.51
N GLU A 243 -13.51 -3.51 6.80
CA GLU A 243 -13.84 -2.10 6.57
C GLU A 243 -14.25 -1.41 7.89
N PRO A 244 -13.48 -0.42 8.40
CA PRO A 244 -13.73 0.20 9.71
C PRO A 244 -15.06 0.96 9.76
N SER A 245 -15.52 1.58 8.67
CA SER A 245 -16.78 2.34 8.66
C SER A 245 -18.00 1.46 8.91
N THR A 246 -17.91 0.12 8.80
CA THR A 246 -18.97 -0.78 9.25
C THR A 246 -19.25 -0.69 10.75
N GLN A 247 -18.28 -0.19 11.54
CA GLN A 247 -18.38 0.01 12.99
C GLN A 247 -18.51 1.49 13.38
N ALA A 248 -19.04 2.35 12.49
CA ALA A 248 -19.12 3.80 12.70
C ALA A 248 -19.66 4.23 14.08
N LYS A 249 -20.69 3.54 14.61
CA LYS A 249 -21.22 3.84 15.95
C LYS A 249 -20.13 3.75 17.03
N LEU A 250 -19.32 2.69 17.02
CA LEU A 250 -18.25 2.49 18.00
C LEU A 250 -17.13 3.53 17.82
N ILE A 251 -16.77 3.81 16.57
CA ILE A 251 -15.75 4.83 16.23
C ILE A 251 -16.20 6.19 16.78
N ILE A 252 -17.43 6.61 16.50
CA ILE A 252 -17.99 7.89 16.95
C ILE A 252 -18.02 7.98 18.49
N GLU A 253 -18.45 6.91 19.16
CA GLU A 253 -18.48 6.86 20.63
C GLU A 253 -17.06 6.99 21.21
N ALA A 254 -16.08 6.26 20.68
CA ALA A 254 -14.69 6.32 21.13
C ALA A 254 -14.04 7.69 20.87
N MET A 255 -14.22 8.25 19.67
CA MET A 255 -13.68 9.58 19.31
C MET A 255 -14.22 10.68 20.23
N ARG A 256 -15.53 10.68 20.50
CA ARG A 256 -16.14 11.65 21.42
C ARG A 256 -15.61 11.51 22.84
N GLU A 257 -15.44 10.28 23.32
CA GLU A 257 -14.85 10.02 24.63
C GLU A 257 -13.42 10.57 24.69
N VAL A 258 -12.59 10.29 23.70
CA VAL A 258 -11.20 10.78 23.60
C VAL A 258 -11.17 12.31 23.57
N ARG A 259 -11.96 12.93 22.68
CA ARG A 259 -12.01 14.39 22.52
C ARG A 259 -12.63 15.12 23.70
N SER A 260 -13.41 14.44 24.54
CA SER A 260 -13.87 15.00 25.83
C SER A 260 -12.74 15.15 26.87
N ARG A 261 -11.63 14.42 26.68
CA ARG A 261 -10.49 14.40 27.61
C ARG A 261 -9.26 15.12 27.07
N THR A 262 -9.05 15.13 25.75
CA THR A 262 -7.87 15.74 25.13
C THR A 262 -8.10 16.13 23.66
N ASP A 263 -7.48 17.22 23.26
CA ASP A 263 -7.34 17.69 21.88
C ASP A 263 -5.98 17.29 21.25
N MET A 264 -5.18 16.48 21.94
CA MET A 264 -3.84 16.08 21.49
C MET A 264 -3.91 15.17 20.24
N GLY A 265 -2.98 15.41 19.30
CA GLY A 265 -2.74 14.60 18.11
C GLY A 265 -3.95 14.46 17.17
N TYR A 266 -3.81 13.58 16.18
CA TYR A 266 -4.76 13.42 15.08
C TYR A 266 -5.38 12.02 15.04
N ILE A 267 -6.68 11.97 14.72
CA ILE A 267 -7.42 10.73 14.50
C ILE A 267 -7.59 10.52 13.00
N ASN A 268 -7.08 9.40 12.51
CA ASN A 268 -7.15 8.98 11.12
C ASN A 268 -8.04 7.74 10.94
N ILE A 269 -8.58 7.57 9.74
CA ILE A 269 -9.24 6.33 9.31
C ILE A 269 -8.77 5.93 7.90
N ASN A 270 -8.36 4.66 7.77
CA ASN A 270 -8.09 4.02 6.49
C ASN A 270 -9.32 3.22 6.07
N THR A 271 -9.98 3.58 4.97
CA THR A 271 -11.32 3.06 4.64
C THR A 271 -11.47 2.89 3.13
N ASN A 272 -12.41 2.08 2.66
CA ASN A 272 -12.91 2.12 1.29
C ASN A 272 -13.89 3.29 1.06
N ALA A 273 -14.37 3.91 2.14
CA ALA A 273 -15.31 5.04 2.16
C ALA A 273 -16.66 4.80 1.45
N GLY A 274 -17.02 3.54 1.18
CA GLY A 274 -18.24 3.18 0.46
C GLY A 274 -19.54 3.44 1.24
N LEU A 275 -19.50 3.42 2.58
CA LEU A 275 -20.66 3.68 3.42
C LEU A 275 -20.80 5.17 3.73
N SER A 276 -21.26 5.97 2.76
CA SER A 276 -21.21 7.44 2.85
C SER A 276 -21.88 8.04 4.09
N ASP A 277 -23.01 7.50 4.56
CA ASP A 277 -23.66 8.00 5.78
C ASP A 277 -22.87 7.68 7.05
N HIS A 278 -22.16 6.55 7.06
CA HIS A 278 -21.28 6.15 8.16
C HIS A 278 -20.05 7.05 8.19
N ILE A 279 -19.43 7.30 7.03
CA ILE A 279 -18.31 8.24 6.91
C ILE A 279 -18.73 9.64 7.34
N ARG A 280 -19.89 10.14 6.91
CA ARG A 280 -20.43 11.43 7.39
C ARG A 280 -20.48 11.46 8.92
N GLY A 281 -21.05 10.44 9.55
CA GLY A 281 -21.14 10.38 11.02
C GLY A 281 -19.77 10.39 11.72
N ILE A 282 -18.77 9.72 11.15
CA ILE A 282 -17.40 9.69 11.67
C ILE A 282 -16.74 11.07 11.51
N VAL A 283 -16.88 11.69 10.33
CA VAL A 283 -16.39 13.06 10.06
C VAL A 283 -16.98 14.07 11.04
N ASP A 284 -18.31 14.06 11.19
CA ASP A 284 -19.06 14.95 12.09
C ASP A 284 -18.70 14.73 13.57
N ALA A 285 -18.07 13.60 13.93
CA ALA A 285 -17.59 13.33 15.27
C ALA A 285 -16.20 13.93 15.57
N GLY A 286 -15.56 14.57 14.59
CA GLY A 286 -14.25 15.22 14.73
C GLY A 286 -13.10 14.38 14.18
N LEU A 287 -13.27 13.77 13.00
CA LEU A 287 -12.18 13.09 12.30
C LEU A 287 -11.18 14.14 11.76
N ASP A 288 -9.89 13.87 11.88
CA ASP A 288 -8.85 14.81 11.42
C ASP A 288 -8.32 14.45 10.03
N LEU A 289 -8.04 13.16 9.82
CA LEU A 289 -7.42 12.62 8.61
C LEU A 289 -8.25 11.46 8.06
N MET A 290 -8.30 11.32 6.74
CA MET A 290 -8.96 10.18 6.08
C MET A 290 -8.14 9.70 4.90
N ARG A 291 -7.81 8.41 4.90
CA ARG A 291 -7.16 7.73 3.78
C ARG A 291 -8.11 6.73 3.13
N VAL A 292 -8.37 6.93 1.85
CA VAL A 292 -9.29 6.09 1.09
C VAL A 292 -8.54 5.15 0.16
N SER A 293 -8.73 3.83 0.31
CA SER A 293 -8.09 2.87 -0.60
C SER A 293 -8.84 2.80 -1.93
N THR A 294 -8.09 2.91 -3.02
CA THR A 294 -8.62 2.73 -4.38
C THR A 294 -7.57 2.12 -5.31
N ILE A 295 -8.02 1.51 -6.39
CA ILE A 295 -7.18 0.91 -7.44
C ILE A 295 -7.38 1.61 -8.78
N SER A 296 -8.44 2.40 -8.92
CA SER A 296 -8.83 3.09 -10.13
C SER A 296 -9.92 4.10 -9.83
N ALA A 297 -10.02 5.13 -10.67
CA ALA A 297 -11.13 6.07 -10.72
C ALA A 297 -12.19 5.70 -11.80
N LEU A 298 -12.06 4.53 -12.42
CA LEU A 298 -13.00 3.96 -13.38
C LEU A 298 -13.84 2.87 -12.71
N ASP A 299 -15.15 2.90 -12.93
CA ASP A 299 -16.10 1.97 -12.28
C ASP A 299 -15.75 0.50 -12.58
N ASP A 300 -15.48 0.15 -13.83
CA ASP A 300 -15.25 -1.25 -14.21
C ASP A 300 -13.97 -1.83 -13.59
N HIS A 301 -12.90 -1.03 -13.52
CA HIS A 301 -11.64 -1.40 -12.88
C HIS A 301 -11.80 -1.50 -11.37
N TYR A 302 -12.45 -0.50 -10.76
CA TYR A 302 -12.77 -0.51 -9.33
C TYR A 302 -13.59 -1.73 -8.94
N ASN A 303 -14.67 -2.01 -9.67
CA ASN A 303 -15.60 -3.10 -9.40
C ASN A 303 -14.97 -4.48 -9.61
N ALA A 304 -14.12 -4.64 -10.63
CA ALA A 304 -13.40 -5.89 -10.87
C ALA A 304 -12.53 -6.29 -9.67
N TYR A 305 -11.81 -5.33 -9.08
CA TYR A 305 -10.94 -5.60 -7.94
C TYR A 305 -11.69 -5.66 -6.60
N TYR A 306 -12.40 -4.57 -6.22
CA TYR A 306 -12.99 -4.43 -4.89
C TYR A 306 -14.25 -5.27 -4.69
N LYS A 307 -14.97 -5.59 -5.77
CA LYS A 307 -16.26 -6.32 -5.74
C LYS A 307 -17.19 -5.76 -4.64
N PRO A 308 -17.56 -4.47 -4.73
CA PRO A 308 -18.24 -3.77 -3.65
C PRO A 308 -19.60 -4.39 -3.34
N ARG A 309 -19.96 -4.47 -2.05
CA ARG A 309 -21.23 -5.02 -1.57
C ARG A 309 -22.08 -3.89 -1.00
N GLY A 310 -23.02 -3.40 -1.80
CA GLY A 310 -23.97 -2.36 -1.38
C GLY A 310 -23.43 -0.93 -1.43
N TYR A 311 -22.37 -0.67 -2.20
CA TYR A 311 -21.85 0.68 -2.49
C TYR A 311 -21.22 0.74 -3.89
N THR A 312 -20.93 1.95 -4.39
CA THR A 312 -20.27 2.18 -5.69
C THR A 312 -19.10 3.16 -5.55
N LEU A 313 -18.30 3.34 -6.61
CA LEU A 313 -17.26 4.36 -6.65
C LEU A 313 -17.82 5.79 -6.43
N ALA A 314 -19.05 6.07 -6.90
CA ALA A 314 -19.72 7.33 -6.62
C ALA A 314 -19.99 7.56 -5.12
N ASN A 315 -20.23 6.51 -4.34
CA ASN A 315 -20.31 6.62 -2.88
C ASN A 315 -18.97 6.99 -2.26
N VAL A 316 -17.88 6.42 -2.77
CA VAL A 316 -16.50 6.74 -2.35
C VAL A 316 -16.18 8.20 -2.62
N GLU A 317 -16.46 8.69 -3.84
CA GLU A 317 -16.28 10.09 -4.22
C GLU A 317 -17.09 11.03 -3.32
N LYS A 318 -18.35 10.68 -3.03
CA LYS A 318 -19.23 11.44 -2.14
C LYS A 318 -18.65 11.57 -0.73
N SER A 319 -18.09 10.48 -0.19
CA SER A 319 -17.48 10.45 1.14
C SER A 319 -16.23 11.33 1.21
N LEU A 320 -15.35 11.25 0.20
CA LEU A 320 -14.16 12.10 0.08
C LEU A 320 -14.53 13.58 -0.01
N LYS A 321 -15.43 13.95 -0.93
CA LYS A 321 -15.94 15.33 -1.07
C LYS A 321 -16.47 15.88 0.25
N TYR A 322 -17.26 15.07 0.96
CA TYR A 322 -17.85 15.48 2.22
C TYR A 322 -16.76 15.76 3.26
N ALA A 323 -15.86 14.80 3.49
CA ALA A 323 -14.77 14.95 4.45
C ALA A 323 -13.90 16.17 4.15
N SER A 324 -13.46 16.34 2.89
CA SER A 324 -12.68 17.51 2.46
C SER A 324 -13.44 18.82 2.74
N SER A 325 -14.75 18.88 2.45
CA SER A 325 -15.57 20.07 2.69
C SER A 325 -15.74 20.43 4.17
N GLN A 326 -15.52 19.47 5.08
CA GLN A 326 -15.55 19.67 6.53
C GLN A 326 -14.15 19.97 7.11
N GLY A 327 -13.13 20.09 6.26
CA GLY A 327 -11.75 20.39 6.69
C GLY A 327 -10.91 19.16 7.08
N VAL A 328 -11.43 17.94 6.89
CA VAL A 328 -10.64 16.71 7.04
C VAL A 328 -9.60 16.66 5.93
N ILE A 329 -8.34 16.37 6.27
CA ILE A 329 -7.33 16.14 5.23
C ILE A 329 -7.54 14.76 4.65
N THR A 330 -7.95 14.73 3.39
CA THR A 330 -8.22 13.48 2.68
C THR A 330 -7.05 13.10 1.78
N SER A 331 -6.81 11.80 1.69
CA SER A 331 -5.81 11.18 0.84
C SER A 331 -6.36 9.91 0.21
N ILE A 332 -5.74 9.46 -0.87
CA ILE A 332 -5.97 8.11 -1.40
C ILE A 332 -4.75 7.22 -1.19
N ASN A 333 -5.01 5.96 -0.88
CA ASN A 333 -4.06 4.87 -0.93
C ASN A 333 -4.24 4.18 -2.28
N TYR A 334 -3.50 4.66 -3.29
CA TYR A 334 -3.65 4.25 -4.68
C TYR A 334 -2.83 2.99 -4.95
N LEU A 335 -3.51 1.87 -5.17
CA LEU A 335 -2.88 0.58 -5.44
C LEU A 335 -2.41 0.53 -6.90
N ILE A 336 -1.11 0.78 -7.12
CA ILE A 336 -0.52 0.99 -8.44
C ILE A 336 0.08 -0.28 -9.06
N PHE A 337 -0.01 -0.37 -10.38
CA PHE A 337 0.46 -1.48 -11.19
C PHE A 337 0.97 -0.97 -12.55
N PRO A 338 2.27 -1.14 -12.87
CA PRO A 338 2.85 -0.75 -14.16
C PRO A 338 2.15 -1.39 -15.36
N GLY A 339 1.79 -0.58 -16.35
CA GLY A 339 1.01 -0.92 -17.55
C GLY A 339 -0.51 -0.97 -17.34
N VAL A 340 -0.99 -0.57 -16.17
CA VAL A 340 -2.43 -0.43 -15.86
C VAL A 340 -2.71 0.96 -15.33
N THR A 341 -2.02 1.37 -14.27
CA THR A 341 -2.23 2.66 -13.59
C THR A 341 -1.82 3.85 -14.47
N ASP A 342 -0.79 3.66 -15.28
CA ASP A 342 -0.16 4.60 -16.21
C ASP A 342 -0.74 4.55 -17.62
N ARG A 343 -1.96 4.02 -17.79
CA ARG A 343 -2.72 4.15 -19.03
C ARG A 343 -3.37 5.52 -19.10
N GLU A 344 -3.44 6.12 -20.28
CA GLU A 344 -4.04 7.43 -20.51
C GLU A 344 -5.42 7.57 -19.84
N GLU A 345 -6.32 6.58 -20.01
CA GLU A 345 -7.66 6.62 -19.43
C GLU A 345 -7.69 6.57 -17.89
N GLU A 346 -6.72 5.90 -17.25
CA GLU A 346 -6.61 5.81 -15.79
C GLU A 346 -6.01 7.09 -15.21
N VAL A 347 -5.01 7.65 -15.90
CA VAL A 347 -4.38 8.93 -15.53
C VAL A 347 -5.39 10.06 -15.58
N GLU A 348 -6.13 10.21 -16.69
CA GLU A 348 -7.17 11.22 -16.84
C GLU A 348 -8.28 11.07 -15.79
N ALA A 349 -8.78 9.84 -15.59
CA ALA A 349 -9.84 9.58 -14.63
C ALA A 349 -9.40 9.92 -13.20
N MET A 350 -8.15 9.61 -12.84
CA MET A 350 -7.62 9.88 -11.51
C MET A 350 -7.41 11.38 -11.27
N ILE A 351 -6.86 12.11 -12.25
CA ILE A 351 -6.72 13.58 -12.17
C ILE A 351 -8.08 14.23 -11.89
N GLU A 352 -9.09 13.84 -12.65
CA GLU A 352 -10.43 14.40 -12.49
C GLU A 352 -11.09 13.96 -11.18
N PHE A 353 -10.86 12.73 -10.71
CA PHE A 353 -11.31 12.28 -9.39
C PHE A 353 -10.67 13.09 -8.25
N VAL A 354 -9.38 13.36 -8.32
CA VAL A 354 -8.65 14.17 -7.35
C VAL A 354 -9.19 15.60 -7.33
N ARG A 355 -9.35 16.24 -8.49
CA ARG A 355 -9.94 17.59 -8.63
C ARG A 355 -11.34 17.67 -8.04
N ARG A 356 -12.20 16.69 -8.35
CA ARG A 356 -13.59 16.66 -7.83
C ARG A 356 -13.65 16.46 -6.32
N THR A 357 -12.74 15.67 -5.74
CA THR A 357 -12.75 15.33 -4.32
C THR A 357 -12.02 16.34 -3.43
N GLY A 358 -11.09 17.11 -4.00
CA GLY A 358 -10.25 18.04 -3.26
C GLY A 358 -9.30 17.36 -2.29
N LEU A 359 -8.95 16.08 -2.54
CA LEU A 359 -7.97 15.38 -1.73
C LEU A 359 -6.58 16.00 -1.91
N ARG A 360 -5.72 15.88 -0.88
CA ARG A 360 -4.43 16.58 -0.82
C ARG A 360 -3.21 15.68 -0.97
N LEU A 361 -3.42 14.36 -1.04
CA LEU A 361 -2.33 13.39 -1.10
C LEU A 361 -2.71 12.13 -1.86
N ILE A 362 -1.89 11.75 -2.83
CA ILE A 362 -1.90 10.44 -3.47
C ILE A 362 -0.78 9.61 -2.85
N GLN A 363 -1.13 8.66 -1.99
CA GLN A 363 -0.19 7.69 -1.44
C GLN A 363 -0.05 6.54 -2.42
N MET A 364 1.10 6.46 -3.08
CA MET A 364 1.44 5.39 -4.00
C MET A 364 1.68 4.10 -3.21
N ARG A 365 1.01 3.03 -3.63
CA ARG A 365 1.15 1.70 -3.05
C ARG A 365 1.34 0.66 -4.12
N ASN A 366 2.50 0.03 -4.14
CA ASN A 366 2.75 -1.10 -5.01
C ASN A 366 1.67 -2.17 -4.74
N LEU A 367 0.83 -2.44 -5.74
CA LEU A 367 -0.20 -3.47 -5.61
C LEU A 367 0.47 -4.84 -5.46
N ASN A 368 0.26 -5.44 -4.30
CA ASN A 368 0.75 -6.76 -3.95
C ASN A 368 -0.16 -7.84 -4.53
N ILE A 369 0.19 -8.38 -5.69
CA ILE A 369 -0.63 -9.37 -6.40
C ILE A 369 0.21 -10.12 -7.45
N ASP A 370 -0.21 -11.33 -7.78
CA ASP A 370 0.24 -12.04 -8.96
C ASP A 370 -0.10 -11.24 -10.25
N PRO A 371 0.91 -10.84 -11.06
CA PRO A 371 0.68 -9.99 -12.23
C PRO A 371 -0.31 -10.58 -13.24
N GLU A 372 -0.21 -11.88 -13.52
CA GLU A 372 -1.07 -12.58 -14.47
C GLU A 372 -2.53 -12.63 -13.98
N SER A 373 -2.73 -12.91 -12.69
CA SER A 373 -4.06 -12.89 -12.07
C SER A 373 -4.71 -11.51 -12.15
N TYR A 374 -3.94 -10.44 -11.92
CA TYR A 374 -4.45 -9.07 -11.99
C TYR A 374 -4.81 -8.65 -13.42
N LEU A 375 -3.95 -8.95 -14.40
CA LEU A 375 -4.17 -8.60 -15.81
C LEU A 375 -5.33 -9.39 -16.45
N ASN A 376 -5.66 -10.56 -15.91
CA ASN A 376 -6.85 -11.32 -16.30
C ASN A 376 -8.14 -10.80 -15.64
N LEU A 377 -8.02 -10.06 -14.53
CA LEU A 377 -9.14 -9.50 -13.78
C LEU A 377 -9.59 -8.14 -14.31
N ILE A 378 -8.63 -7.27 -14.64
CA ILE A 378 -8.88 -5.88 -15.01
C ILE A 378 -9.22 -5.75 -16.50
N PRO A 379 -10.09 -4.79 -16.88
CA PRO A 379 -10.35 -4.50 -18.29
C PRO A 379 -9.08 -4.21 -19.11
N LYS A 380 -9.17 -4.52 -20.41
CA LYS A 380 -8.08 -4.27 -21.37
C LYS A 380 -7.88 -2.76 -21.56
N ALA A 381 -6.65 -2.38 -21.88
CA ALA A 381 -6.27 -1.00 -22.15
C ALA A 381 -7.15 -0.41 -23.27
N GLN A 382 -7.56 0.85 -23.10
CA GLN A 382 -8.31 1.62 -24.09
C GLN A 382 -7.46 2.73 -24.72
N GLY A 383 -6.49 3.27 -23.98
CA GLY A 383 -5.50 4.24 -24.43
C GLY A 383 -4.07 3.72 -24.35
N ASP A 384 -3.12 4.62 -24.61
CA ASP A 384 -1.70 4.31 -24.61
C ASP A 384 -1.16 4.14 -23.16
N ILE A 385 -0.12 3.32 -23.02
CA ILE A 385 0.63 3.19 -21.78
C ILE A 385 1.71 4.27 -21.78
N LEU A 386 1.61 5.22 -20.86
CA LEU A 386 2.49 6.38 -20.77
C LEU A 386 3.83 6.06 -20.07
N GLY A 387 3.82 5.07 -19.19
CA GLY A 387 4.92 4.77 -18.28
C GLY A 387 4.71 5.40 -16.90
N MET A 388 5.01 4.62 -15.86
CA MET A 388 4.80 5.04 -14.47
C MET A 388 5.56 6.32 -14.10
N LYS A 389 6.79 6.50 -14.61
CA LYS A 389 7.57 7.72 -14.35
C LYS A 389 6.89 8.95 -14.95
N GLN A 390 6.49 8.86 -16.21
CA GLN A 390 5.76 9.93 -16.90
C GLN A 390 4.42 10.23 -16.21
N MET A 391 3.70 9.22 -15.73
CA MET A 391 2.48 9.42 -14.94
C MET A 391 2.74 10.22 -13.66
N LEU A 392 3.82 9.93 -12.93
CA LEU A 392 4.18 10.68 -11.72
C LEU A 392 4.44 12.16 -12.03
N ASP A 393 5.14 12.44 -13.14
CA ASP A 393 5.42 13.81 -13.57
C ASP A 393 4.14 14.53 -14.02
N ILE A 394 3.25 13.86 -14.76
CA ILE A 394 1.93 14.39 -15.12
C ILE A 394 1.12 14.75 -13.86
N TYR A 395 1.10 13.89 -12.84
CA TYR A 395 0.38 14.20 -11.61
C TYR A 395 0.97 15.40 -10.88
N ARG A 396 2.30 15.57 -10.86
CA ARG A 396 2.94 16.76 -10.27
C ARG A 396 2.58 18.04 -11.02
N GLU A 397 2.48 17.97 -12.34
CA GLU A 397 2.16 19.12 -13.20
C GLU A 397 0.66 19.49 -13.13
N GLU A 398 -0.23 18.49 -13.23
CA GLU A 398 -1.68 18.69 -13.33
C GLU A 398 -2.38 18.88 -11.97
N LEU A 399 -1.72 18.49 -10.87
CA LEU A 399 -2.23 18.54 -9.50
C LEU A 399 -1.23 19.20 -8.53
N PRO A 400 -0.83 20.47 -8.76
CA PRO A 400 0.24 21.12 -7.99
C PRO A 400 -0.04 21.29 -6.49
N ASP A 401 -1.31 21.25 -6.08
CA ASP A 401 -1.73 21.33 -4.67
C ASP A 401 -1.80 19.97 -3.96
N VAL A 402 -1.45 18.89 -4.67
CA VAL A 402 -1.57 17.50 -4.21
C VAL A 402 -0.18 16.90 -4.09
N VAL A 403 0.11 16.38 -2.90
CA VAL A 403 1.38 15.69 -2.67
C VAL A 403 1.30 14.27 -3.25
N ILE A 404 2.38 13.83 -3.90
CA ILE A 404 2.61 12.42 -4.20
C ILE A 404 3.50 11.86 -3.10
N GLY A 405 3.07 10.80 -2.43
CA GLY A 405 3.76 10.30 -1.24
C GLY A 405 3.51 8.83 -0.96
N SER A 406 3.81 8.41 0.26
CA SER A 406 3.63 7.05 0.75
C SER A 406 3.20 7.00 2.21
N TYR A 407 3.06 8.09 2.95
CA TYR A 407 2.66 7.97 4.35
C TYR A 407 1.54 8.93 4.73
N THR A 408 0.85 8.63 5.83
CA THR A 408 -0.05 9.59 6.45
C THR A 408 0.80 10.69 7.07
N HIS A 409 0.54 11.94 6.68
CA HIS A 409 1.26 13.10 7.16
C HIS A 409 0.36 13.99 8.01
N ILE A 410 0.93 14.65 9.02
CA ILE A 410 0.22 15.63 9.83
C ILE A 410 -0.11 16.90 9.01
N PRO A 411 -1.13 17.69 9.38
CA PRO A 411 -1.50 18.92 8.68
C PRO A 411 -0.33 19.87 8.36
N ALA A 412 0.60 20.05 9.31
CA ALA A 412 1.75 20.95 9.14
C ALA A 412 2.71 20.54 8.00
N PHE A 413 2.68 19.28 7.55
CA PHE A 413 3.44 18.83 6.39
C PHE A 413 2.95 19.49 5.10
N PHE A 414 1.63 19.56 4.91
CA PHE A 414 1.02 20.10 3.70
C PHE A 414 1.26 21.60 3.53
N ASP A 415 1.31 22.33 4.64
CA ASP A 415 1.61 23.77 4.63
C ASP A 415 3.06 24.07 4.22
N ARG A 416 3.99 23.13 4.48
CA ARG A 416 5.40 23.22 4.05
C ARG A 416 5.55 22.82 2.59
N ALA A 417 4.90 21.74 2.16
CA ALA A 417 4.95 21.26 0.79
C ALA A 417 4.47 22.32 -0.21
N GLN A 418 3.44 23.09 0.12
CA GLN A 418 2.94 24.19 -0.74
C GLN A 418 3.87 25.42 -0.84
N ARG A 419 4.94 25.49 -0.04
CA ARG A 419 5.91 26.60 -0.02
C ARG A 419 7.26 26.25 -0.64
N ALA A 420 7.52 24.96 -0.83
CA ALA A 420 8.70 24.43 -1.50
C ALA A 420 8.43 24.36 -3.00
#